data_AF-A0A501W8K8-F1
#
_entry.id   AF-A0A501W8K8-F1
#
_cell.length_a   1.000
_cell.length_b   1.000
_cell.length_c   1.000
_cell.angle_alpha   90.00
_cell.angle_beta   90.00
_cell.angle_gamma   90.00
#
_symmetry.space_group_name_H-M   'P 1'
#
loop_
_entity.id
_entity.type
_entity.pdbx_description
1 polymer ?
#
loop_
_entity_poly.entity_id
_entity_poly.type
_entity_poly.pdbx_seq_one_letter_code
_entity_poly.pdbx_strand_id
1 'polypeptide(L)' 'MSKPCVICVAITGSLPRKENNPAVPITVAEQIESTQEAFEAGATIAHCHVRNDDQ' A
#
# COMPACT_ATOMS: atom_id res chain seq x y z
N MET A 1 -2.97 30.11 7.27
CA MET A 1 -3.15 28.65 7.16
C MET A 1 -2.19 28.12 6.12
N SER A 2 -1.50 27.02 6.36
CA SER A 2 -0.69 26.33 5.34
C SER A 2 -1.60 25.66 4.31
N LYS A 3 -1.09 25.43 3.09
CA LYS A 3 -1.81 24.64 2.09
C LYS A 3 -1.88 23.18 2.56
N PRO A 4 -3.06 22.51 2.53
CA PRO A 4 -3.14 21.08 2.82
C PRO A 4 -2.20 20.27 1.92
N CYS A 5 -1.56 19.25 2.47
CA CYS A 5 -0.69 18.33 1.75
C CYS A 5 -1.43 17.01 1.51
N VAL A 6 -1.39 16.50 0.28
CA VAL A 6 -1.91 15.17 -0.04
C VAL A 6 -0.81 14.15 0.23
N ILE A 7 -1.15 13.12 1.00
CA ILE A 7 -0.28 11.98 1.28
C ILE A 7 -0.74 10.82 0.39
N CYS A 8 0.14 10.42 -0.54
CA CYS A 8 -0.06 9.26 -1.40
C CYS A 8 0.70 8.07 -0.84
N VAL A 9 0.04 6.90 -0.74
CA VAL A 9 0.66 5.64 -0.32
C VAL A 9 0.77 4.68 -1.50
N ALA A 10 1.98 4.17 -1.76
CA ALA A 10 2.23 3.10 -2.72
C ALA A 10 2.47 1.80 -1.97
N ILE A 11 1.42 1.01 -1.78
CA ILE A 11 1.37 -0.08 -0.79
C ILE A 11 2.20 -1.32 -1.18
N THR A 12 2.34 -1.63 -2.48
CA THR A 12 2.94 -2.91 -2.94
C THR A 12 4.11 -2.70 -3.92
N GLY A 13 3.88 -1.98 -5.02
CA GLY A 13 4.84 -1.86 -6.13
C GLY A 13 5.03 -3.18 -6.92
N SER A 14 5.89 -3.17 -7.94
CA SER A 14 6.17 -4.35 -8.79
C SER A 14 7.41 -5.15 -8.41
N LEU A 15 8.32 -4.57 -7.62
CA LEU A 15 9.61 -5.16 -7.27
C LEU A 15 9.67 -5.79 -5.86
N PRO A 16 9.08 -5.20 -4.80
CA PRO A 16 9.19 -5.75 -3.45
C PRO A 16 8.60 -7.16 -3.33
N ARG A 17 9.25 -8.03 -2.55
CA ARG A 17 8.77 -9.39 -2.24
C ARG A 17 8.67 -9.59 -0.73
N LYS A 18 7.91 -10.61 -0.31
CA LYS A 18 7.83 -11.03 1.11
C LYS A 18 9.21 -11.35 1.70
N GLU A 19 10.14 -11.84 0.89
CA GLU A 19 11.54 -12.08 1.25
C GLU A 19 12.30 -10.79 1.60
N ASN A 20 11.94 -9.65 1.00
CA ASN A 20 12.54 -8.36 1.33
C ASN A 20 11.92 -7.76 2.58
N ASN A 21 10.59 -7.89 2.70
CA ASN A 21 9.83 -7.48 3.87
C ASN A 21 8.52 -8.29 3.95
N PRO A 22 8.26 -9.04 5.04
CA PRO A 22 7.03 -9.84 5.17
C PRO A 22 5.75 -9.00 5.18
N ALA A 23 5.84 -7.69 5.44
CA ALA A 23 4.72 -6.77 5.44
C ALA A 23 4.28 -6.31 4.04
N VAL A 24 5.00 -6.65 2.95
CA VAL A 24 4.56 -6.30 1.59
C VAL A 24 3.20 -6.95 1.32
N PRO A 25 2.12 -6.19 1.04
CA PRO A 25 0.80 -6.77 0.82
C PRO A 25 0.70 -7.32 -0.61
N ILE A 26 0.43 -8.62 -0.73
CA ILE A 26 0.40 -9.35 -2.01
C ILE A 26 -1.04 -9.71 -2.37
N THR A 27 -1.71 -10.43 -1.46
CA THR A 27 -3.08 -10.89 -1.67
C THR A 27 -4.08 -9.73 -1.64
N VAL A 28 -5.26 -9.92 -2.22
CA VAL A 28 -6.33 -8.91 -2.21
C VAL A 28 -6.69 -8.48 -0.78
N ALA A 29 -6.81 -9.42 0.15
CA ALA A 29 -7.12 -9.12 1.55
C ALA A 29 -6.02 -8.28 2.22
N GLU A 30 -4.75 -8.65 2.05
CA GLU A 30 -3.64 -7.86 2.57
C GLU A 30 -3.58 -6.46 1.98
N GLN A 31 -3.85 -6.30 0.67
CA GLN A 31 -3.85 -4.99 0.03
C GLN A 31 -5.00 -4.11 0.52
N ILE A 32 -6.18 -4.69 0.78
CA ILE A 32 -7.32 -3.96 1.36
C ILE A 32 -6.96 -3.45 2.77
N GLU A 33 -6.50 -4.35 3.64
CA GLU A 33 -6.15 -4.00 5.03
C GLU A 33 -5.02 -2.97 5.08
N SER A 34 -3.93 -3.17 4.31
CA SER A 34 -2.82 -2.21 4.27
C SER A 34 -3.25 -0.83 3.73
N THR A 35 -4.17 -0.80 2.76
CA THR A 35 -4.74 0.48 2.26
C THR A 35 -5.57 1.16 3.33
N GLN A 36 -6.40 0.40 4.06
CA GLN A 36 -7.23 0.92 5.13
C GLN A 36 -6.37 1.49 6.27
N GLU A 37 -5.37 0.74 6.74
CA GLU A 37 -4.43 1.21 7.76
C GLU A 37 -3.71 2.49 7.32
N ALA A 38 -3.26 2.57 6.06
CA ALA A 38 -2.62 3.77 5.54
C ALA A 38 -3.58 4.97 5.46
N PHE A 39 -4.85 4.74 5.11
CA PHE A 39 -5.89 5.77 5.13
C PHE A 39 -6.15 6.28 6.55
N GLU A 40 -6.31 5.38 7.52
CA GLU A 40 -6.50 5.72 8.94
C GLU A 40 -5.28 6.48 9.51
N ALA A 41 -4.08 6.23 8.97
CA ALA A 41 -2.86 6.96 9.30
C ALA A 41 -2.74 8.35 8.61
N GLY A 42 -3.62 8.68 7.67
CA GLY A 42 -3.70 10.00 7.03
C GLY A 42 -3.37 10.03 5.54
N ALA A 43 -3.14 8.90 4.88
CA ALA A 43 -3.08 8.85 3.43
C ALA A 43 -4.45 9.17 2.82
N THR A 44 -4.46 9.92 1.72
CA THR A 44 -5.70 10.34 1.02
C THR A 44 -5.72 9.90 -0.45
N ILE A 45 -4.65 9.28 -0.93
CA ILE A 45 -4.54 8.65 -2.24
C ILE A 45 -3.77 7.34 -2.09
N ALA A 46 -4.26 6.27 -2.71
CA ALA A 46 -3.55 4.99 -2.82
C ALA A 46 -3.10 4.75 -4.27
N HIS A 47 -1.82 4.42 -4.44
CA HIS A 47 -1.20 3.98 -5.69
C HIS A 47 -1.06 2.45 -5.67
N CYS A 48 -1.90 1.76 -6.43
CA CYS A 48 -2.04 0.31 -6.33
C CYS A 48 -1.31 -0.43 -7.46
N HIS A 49 -0.55 -1.46 -7.08
CA HIS A 49 -0.05 -2.50 -7.99
C HIS A 49 -0.58 -3.84 -7.50
N VAL A 50 -1.18 -4.63 -8.39
CA VAL A 50 -1.64 -5.99 -8.08
C VAL A 50 -0.55 -7.02 -8.35
N ARG A 51 -0.66 -8.19 -7.72
CA ARG A 51 0.27 -9.32 -7.84
C ARG A 51 -0.53 -10.61 -8.10
N ASN A 52 0.11 -11.58 -8.74
CA ASN A 52 -0.40 -12.94 -8.77
C ASN A 52 -0.08 -13.65 -7.44
N ASP A 53 -0.78 -14.76 -7.16
CA ASP A 53 -0.61 -15.52 -5.92
C ASP A 53 0.79 -16.15 -5.77
N ASP A 54 1.52 -16.34 -6.88
CA ASP A 54 2.86 -16.94 -6.93
C ASP A 54 4.01 -15.90 -6.88
N GLN A 55 3.70 -14.62 -6.67
CA GLN A 55 4.65 -13.50 -6.74
C GLN A 55 4.92 -12.77 -5.42
#